data_AF-A0A0D5CEG7-F1
#
_entry.id   AF-A0A0D5CEG7-F1
#
_cell.length_a   1.000
_cell.length_b   1.000
_cell.length_c   1.000
_cell.angle_alpha   90.00
_cell.angle_beta   90.00
_cell.angle_gamma   90.00
#
_symmetry.space_group_name_H-M   'P 1'
#
loop_
_entity.id
_entity.type
_entity.pdbx_description
1 polymer ?
#
loop_
_entity_poly.entity_id
_entity_poly.type
_entity_poly.pdbx_seq_one_letter_code
_entity_poly.pdbx_strand_id
1 'polypeptide(L)'
;MAASTRILPPRISDPRLEGIADGDPSDLDAHATFERLRFADADLSDADLVDIGFEECALERIRLHEADLTAASLVDVLASRLDAPVLKAPRIRMRDVRLEGSRVGSAEFYDASLSSVHITDCRLGFVNLRGSKITDLLITDCAIEELDLRGTAGMRIAFARTTIGTLDLADSSLTHLDLRGAEIMDLDTPDGLRGAVLDSTQLMALGPVFARHFRVRVED
;
A
#
# COMPACT_ATOMS: atom_id res chain seq x y z
N MET A 1 17.75 23.16 -17.85
CA MET A 1 16.43 22.95 -17.21
C MET A 1 15.84 21.67 -17.77
N ALA A 2 15.75 20.61 -16.95
CA ALA A 2 14.99 19.43 -17.36
C ALA A 2 13.54 19.87 -17.57
N ALA A 3 12.94 19.53 -18.72
CA ALA A 3 11.55 19.84 -19.00
C ALA A 3 10.70 19.32 -17.83
N SER A 4 9.92 20.20 -17.20
CA SER A 4 8.97 19.84 -16.14
C SER A 4 8.02 18.78 -16.69
N THR A 5 8.33 17.51 -16.42
CA THR A 5 7.56 16.39 -16.92
C THR A 5 6.30 16.32 -16.06
N ARG A 6 5.15 16.63 -16.66
CA ARG A 6 3.85 16.63 -15.96
C ARG A 6 3.65 15.28 -15.27
N ILE A 7 3.48 15.28 -13.95
CA ILE A 7 3.05 14.08 -13.22
C ILE A 7 1.61 13.74 -13.58
N LEU A 8 1.35 12.45 -13.77
CA LEU A 8 0.02 11.89 -13.95
C LEU A 8 -0.46 11.33 -12.61
N PRO A 9 -1.65 11.73 -12.12
CA PRO A 9 -2.17 11.22 -10.85
C PRO A 9 -2.62 9.76 -10.98
N PRO A 10 -2.71 9.01 -9.86
CA PRO A 10 -3.33 7.69 -9.83
C PRO A 10 -4.74 7.73 -10.42
N ARG A 11 -5.09 6.70 -11.18
CA ARG A 11 -6.43 6.42 -11.69
C ARG A 11 -7.05 5.36 -10.80
N ILE A 12 -7.81 5.81 -9.81
CA ILE A 12 -8.50 4.93 -8.86
C ILE A 12 -9.93 4.71 -9.33
N SER A 13 -10.33 3.45 -9.42
CA SER A 13 -11.71 3.02 -9.56
C SER A 13 -12.26 2.66 -8.17
N ASP A 14 -13.52 2.96 -7.92
CA ASP A 14 -14.20 2.45 -6.74
C ASP A 14 -14.57 0.97 -6.95
N PRO A 15 -14.43 0.10 -5.92
CA PRO A 15 -14.89 -1.27 -5.97
C PRO A 15 -16.39 -1.37 -6.33
N ARG A 16 -16.74 -2.25 -7.28
CA ARG A 16 -18.14 -2.52 -7.63
C ARG A 16 -18.75 -3.54 -6.68
N LEU A 17 -19.65 -3.09 -5.80
CA LEU A 17 -20.26 -3.92 -4.74
C LEU A 17 -21.79 -4.02 -4.86
N GLU A 18 -22.29 -4.19 -6.08
CA GLU A 18 -23.72 -4.29 -6.34
C GLU A 18 -24.24 -5.70 -6.03
N GLY A 19 -25.36 -5.78 -5.30
CA GLY A 19 -26.04 -7.06 -5.08
C GLY A 19 -25.30 -8.05 -4.18
N ILE A 20 -24.39 -7.57 -3.32
CA ILE A 20 -23.67 -8.42 -2.38
C ILE A 20 -24.61 -9.06 -1.35
N ALA A 21 -24.37 -10.33 -1.02
CA ALA A 21 -25.05 -11.06 0.05
C ALA A 21 -24.10 -11.33 1.22
N ASP A 22 -24.63 -11.73 2.37
CA ASP A 22 -23.79 -12.11 3.50
C ASP A 22 -23.18 -13.50 3.27
N GLY A 23 -21.86 -13.60 3.38
CA GLY A 23 -21.12 -14.86 3.37
C GLY A 23 -20.88 -15.38 4.79
N ASP A 24 -20.72 -16.69 4.94
CA ASP A 24 -20.31 -17.29 6.20
C ASP A 24 -18.77 -17.31 6.30
N PRO A 25 -18.14 -16.61 7.26
CA PRO A 25 -16.70 -16.64 7.42
C PRO A 25 -16.09 -18.03 7.63
N SER A 26 -16.88 -19.03 8.07
CA SER A 26 -16.37 -20.41 8.17
C SER A 26 -16.13 -21.09 6.83
N ASP A 27 -16.67 -20.54 5.74
CA ASP A 27 -16.45 -21.05 4.39
C ASP A 27 -15.09 -20.64 3.82
N LEU A 28 -14.43 -19.63 4.42
CA LEU A 28 -13.16 -19.09 3.94
C LEU A 28 -12.03 -20.09 4.17
N ASP A 29 -11.44 -20.57 3.07
CA ASP A 29 -10.35 -21.55 3.06
C ASP A 29 -9.42 -21.28 1.88
N ALA A 30 -8.22 -21.88 1.92
CA ALA A 30 -7.23 -21.77 0.86
C ALA A 30 -7.82 -22.21 -0.50
N HIS A 31 -7.39 -21.54 -1.57
CA HIS A 31 -7.78 -21.78 -2.96
C HIS A 31 -9.27 -21.58 -3.30
N ALA A 32 -10.12 -21.21 -2.34
CA ALA A 32 -11.53 -20.93 -2.59
C ALA A 32 -11.69 -19.55 -3.28
N THR A 33 -12.75 -19.39 -4.06
CA THR A 33 -13.13 -18.11 -4.68
C THR A 33 -14.54 -17.73 -4.28
N PHE A 34 -14.69 -16.49 -3.81
CA PHE A 34 -15.95 -15.91 -3.41
C PHE A 34 -16.29 -14.71 -4.28
N GLU A 35 -17.57 -14.62 -4.68
CA GLU A 35 -18.06 -13.57 -5.56
C GLU A 35 -19.30 -12.91 -4.93
N ARG A 36 -19.33 -11.57 -4.90
CA ARG A 36 -20.46 -10.79 -4.38
C ARG A 36 -20.88 -11.17 -2.96
N LEU A 37 -19.91 -11.38 -2.09
CA LEU A 37 -20.15 -11.69 -0.68
C LEU A 37 -19.58 -10.62 0.26
N ARG A 38 -20.28 -10.41 1.36
CA ARG A 38 -19.85 -9.63 2.51
C ARG A 38 -19.50 -10.58 3.64
N PHE A 39 -18.24 -10.57 4.05
CA PHE A 39 -17.78 -11.25 5.26
C PHE A 39 -17.56 -10.19 6.34
N ALA A 40 -18.11 -10.40 7.53
CA ALA A 40 -18.02 -9.43 8.61
C ALA A 40 -17.81 -10.06 9.99
N ASP A 41 -17.17 -9.31 10.88
CA ASP A 41 -17.05 -9.63 12.31
C ASP A 41 -16.42 -11.01 12.60
N ALA A 42 -15.48 -11.43 11.76
CA ALA A 42 -14.82 -12.72 11.87
C ALA A 42 -13.41 -12.59 12.47
N ASP A 43 -13.00 -13.65 13.15
CA ASP A 43 -11.61 -13.87 13.51
C ASP A 43 -11.04 -14.98 12.62
N LEU A 44 -10.16 -14.59 11.72
CA LEU A 44 -9.44 -15.48 10.81
C LEU A 44 -7.94 -15.48 11.15
N SER A 45 -7.60 -15.19 12.41
CA SER A 45 -6.22 -15.31 12.87
C SER A 45 -5.70 -16.73 12.65
N ASP A 46 -4.45 -16.84 12.19
CA ASP A 46 -3.79 -18.10 11.82
C ASP A 46 -4.45 -18.88 10.67
N ALA A 47 -5.44 -18.31 9.98
CA ALA A 47 -6.11 -18.99 8.86
C ALA A 47 -5.16 -19.19 7.67
N ASP A 48 -5.25 -20.38 7.06
CA ASP A 48 -4.67 -20.65 5.75
C ASP A 48 -5.63 -20.16 4.67
N LEU A 49 -5.27 -19.04 4.04
CA LEU A 49 -6.04 -18.39 2.98
C LEU A 49 -5.18 -18.27 1.71
N VAL A 50 -4.22 -19.19 1.54
CA VAL A 50 -3.32 -19.19 0.40
C VAL A 50 -4.13 -19.28 -0.89
N ASP A 51 -3.82 -18.40 -1.84
CA ASP A 51 -4.45 -18.35 -3.16
C ASP A 51 -5.99 -18.17 -3.11
N ILE A 52 -6.53 -17.64 -2.00
CA ILE A 52 -7.95 -17.30 -1.90
C ILE A 52 -8.32 -16.18 -2.88
N GLY A 53 -9.51 -16.27 -3.48
CA GLY A 53 -10.07 -15.30 -4.40
C GLY A 53 -11.27 -14.55 -3.81
N PHE A 54 -11.26 -13.22 -3.93
CA PHE A 54 -12.40 -12.37 -3.64
C PHE A 54 -12.71 -11.49 -4.86
N GLU A 55 -13.93 -11.60 -5.39
CA GLU A 55 -14.43 -10.80 -6.51
C GLU A 55 -15.70 -10.05 -6.10
N GLU A 56 -15.71 -8.73 -6.21
CA GLU A 56 -16.87 -7.90 -5.85
C GLU A 56 -17.32 -8.10 -4.38
N CYS A 57 -16.35 -8.31 -3.49
CA CYS A 57 -16.58 -8.67 -2.09
C CYS A 57 -16.31 -7.52 -1.11
N ALA A 58 -16.95 -7.58 0.05
CA ALA A 58 -16.68 -6.70 1.18
C ALA A 58 -16.14 -7.51 2.37
N LEU A 59 -15.01 -7.08 2.93
CA LEU A 59 -14.37 -7.66 4.12
C LEU A 59 -14.41 -6.62 5.25
N GLU A 60 -15.25 -6.83 6.26
CA GLU A 60 -15.48 -5.83 7.31
C GLU A 60 -15.11 -6.34 8.70
N ARG A 61 -14.29 -5.59 9.44
CA ARG A 61 -13.97 -5.89 10.84
C ARG A 61 -13.41 -7.31 11.03
N ILE A 62 -12.58 -7.76 10.08
CA ILE A 62 -11.93 -9.07 10.11
C ILE A 62 -10.60 -8.97 10.85
N ARG A 63 -10.35 -9.90 11.77
CA ARG A 63 -9.01 -10.11 12.36
C ARG A 63 -8.22 -11.10 11.52
N LEU A 64 -6.99 -10.74 11.17
CA LEU A 64 -6.12 -11.52 10.28
C LEU A 64 -4.72 -11.68 10.89
N HIS A 65 -4.60 -11.77 12.21
CA HIS A 65 -3.29 -11.94 12.83
C HIS A 65 -2.64 -13.23 12.33
N GLU A 66 -1.47 -13.12 11.71
CA GLU A 66 -0.70 -14.25 11.17
C GLU A 66 -1.39 -15.08 10.08
N ALA A 67 -2.57 -14.65 9.59
CA ALA A 67 -3.25 -15.27 8.45
C ALA A 67 -2.35 -15.24 7.21
N ASP A 68 -2.36 -16.33 6.45
CA ASP A 68 -1.56 -16.48 5.23
C ASP A 68 -2.43 -16.28 3.99
N LEU A 69 -2.32 -15.10 3.37
CA LEU A 69 -2.95 -14.74 2.10
C LEU A 69 -1.93 -14.78 0.94
N THR A 70 -0.91 -15.63 1.04
CA THR A 70 0.07 -15.81 -0.04
C THR A 70 -0.64 -16.06 -1.37
N ALA A 71 -0.30 -15.25 -2.37
CA ALA A 71 -0.86 -15.30 -3.72
C ALA A 71 -2.37 -15.03 -3.85
N ALA A 72 -3.04 -14.57 -2.79
CA ALA A 72 -4.46 -14.21 -2.84
C ALA A 72 -4.78 -13.21 -3.96
N SER A 73 -6.01 -13.25 -4.47
CA SER A 73 -6.50 -12.38 -5.54
C SER A 73 -7.72 -11.59 -5.09
N LEU A 74 -7.58 -10.27 -5.04
CA LEU A 74 -8.63 -9.33 -4.65
C LEU A 74 -9.00 -8.48 -5.86
N VAL A 75 -10.26 -8.57 -6.28
CA VAL A 75 -10.79 -7.89 -7.45
C VAL A 75 -12.07 -7.17 -7.07
N ASP A 76 -12.12 -5.86 -7.24
CA ASP A 76 -13.30 -5.06 -6.88
C ASP A 76 -13.68 -5.27 -5.39
N VAL A 77 -12.70 -5.17 -4.49
CA VAL A 77 -12.86 -5.47 -3.05
C VAL A 77 -12.82 -4.22 -2.18
N LEU A 78 -13.75 -4.12 -1.23
CA LEU A 78 -13.67 -3.19 -0.11
C LEU A 78 -13.27 -3.94 1.17
N ALA A 79 -12.11 -3.63 1.70
CA ALA A 79 -11.64 -4.11 2.99
C ALA A 79 -11.67 -2.98 4.01
N SER A 80 -12.56 -3.07 5.01
CA SER A 80 -12.80 -2.01 5.98
C SER A 80 -12.53 -2.48 7.41
N ARG A 81 -11.75 -1.71 8.15
CA ARG A 81 -11.45 -1.93 9.57
C ARG A 81 -10.81 -3.30 9.85
N LEU A 82 -9.87 -3.72 9.01
CA LEU A 82 -9.06 -4.89 9.30
C LEU A 82 -8.19 -4.65 10.53
N ASP A 83 -7.97 -5.70 11.31
CA ASP A 83 -7.04 -5.72 12.44
C ASP A 83 -6.06 -6.88 12.25
N ALA A 84 -4.81 -6.55 11.92
CA ALA A 84 -3.80 -7.54 11.58
C ALA A 84 -2.42 -7.09 12.08
N PRO A 85 -2.02 -7.46 13.32
CA PRO A 85 -0.67 -7.17 13.79
C PRO A 85 0.42 -7.67 12.83
N VAL A 86 0.18 -8.80 12.17
CA VAL A 86 0.99 -9.32 11.05
C VAL A 86 0.02 -9.86 10.01
N LEU A 87 0.13 -9.39 8.77
CA LEU A 87 -0.64 -9.84 7.61
C LEU A 87 0.35 -10.39 6.57
N LYS A 88 0.40 -11.73 6.43
CA LYS A 88 1.25 -12.40 5.44
C LYS A 88 0.48 -12.44 4.13
N ALA A 89 0.93 -11.71 3.11
CA ALA A 89 0.25 -11.67 1.82
C ALA A 89 1.23 -11.53 0.64
N PRO A 90 2.32 -12.33 0.60
CA PRO A 90 3.29 -12.21 -0.46
C PRO A 90 2.67 -12.61 -1.80
N ARG A 91 3.07 -11.93 -2.88
CA ARG A 91 2.53 -12.15 -4.23
C ARG A 91 1.02 -11.91 -4.36
N ILE A 92 0.41 -11.22 -3.41
CA ILE A 92 -1.00 -10.82 -3.49
C ILE A 92 -1.26 -10.00 -4.77
N ARG A 93 -2.44 -10.20 -5.37
CA ARG A 93 -2.91 -9.45 -6.53
C ARG A 93 -4.11 -8.62 -6.12
N MET A 94 -4.04 -7.32 -6.36
CA MET A 94 -5.11 -6.37 -6.07
C MET A 94 -5.48 -5.61 -7.33
N ARG A 95 -6.75 -5.66 -7.73
CA ARG A 95 -7.32 -4.83 -8.78
C ARG A 95 -8.57 -4.15 -8.27
N ASP A 96 -8.62 -2.82 -8.35
CA ASP A 96 -9.77 -2.01 -7.91
C ASP A 96 -10.12 -2.30 -6.43
N VAL A 97 -9.13 -2.12 -5.56
CA VAL A 97 -9.24 -2.45 -4.13
C VAL A 97 -9.18 -1.19 -3.27
N ARG A 98 -10.08 -1.11 -2.29
CA ARG A 98 -10.06 -0.08 -1.25
C ARG A 98 -9.81 -0.71 0.11
N LEU A 99 -8.73 -0.30 0.78
CA LEU A 99 -8.44 -0.64 2.17
C LEU A 99 -8.69 0.60 3.03
N GLU A 100 -9.63 0.53 3.97
CA GLU A 100 -10.04 1.69 4.76
C GLU A 100 -10.07 1.44 6.27
N GLY A 101 -9.71 2.45 7.07
CA GLY A 101 -9.92 2.42 8.52
C GLY A 101 -9.17 1.30 9.26
N SER A 102 -8.14 0.73 8.65
CA SER A 102 -7.52 -0.53 9.10
C SER A 102 -6.28 -0.29 9.96
N ARG A 103 -5.99 -1.27 10.83
CA ARG A 103 -4.78 -1.31 11.66
C ARG A 103 -3.97 -2.54 11.29
N VAL A 104 -2.80 -2.33 10.68
CA VAL A 104 -1.92 -3.42 10.27
C VAL A 104 -0.52 -3.16 10.82
N GLY A 105 -0.02 -4.05 11.68
CA GLY A 105 1.31 -3.88 12.27
C GLY A 105 2.42 -4.15 11.25
N SER A 106 2.30 -5.23 10.49
CA SER A 106 3.18 -5.58 9.38
C SER A 106 2.36 -6.09 8.21
N ALA A 107 2.40 -5.42 7.06
CA ALA A 107 1.77 -5.82 5.82
C ALA A 107 2.82 -6.36 4.84
N GLU A 108 2.88 -7.69 4.68
CA GLU A 108 3.90 -8.35 3.88
C GLU A 108 3.42 -8.56 2.43
N PHE A 109 3.48 -7.50 1.62
CA PHE A 109 3.05 -7.49 0.21
C PHE A 109 4.24 -7.54 -0.77
N TYR A 110 5.31 -8.27 -0.46
CA TYR A 110 6.44 -8.38 -1.37
C TYR A 110 6.08 -9.20 -2.62
N ASP A 111 6.67 -8.83 -3.76
CA ASP A 111 6.38 -9.38 -5.09
C ASP A 111 4.91 -9.29 -5.51
N ALA A 112 4.15 -8.34 -4.95
CA ALA A 112 2.73 -8.13 -5.23
C ALA A 112 2.47 -7.45 -6.58
N SER A 113 1.21 -7.55 -7.04
CA SER A 113 0.72 -6.82 -8.21
C SER A 113 -0.48 -5.97 -7.83
N LEU A 114 -0.32 -4.64 -7.87
CA LEU A 114 -1.33 -3.67 -7.47
C LEU A 114 -1.77 -2.86 -8.69
N SER A 115 -3.07 -2.82 -8.95
CA SER A 115 -3.68 -2.00 -9.99
C SER A 115 -4.89 -1.27 -9.43
N SER A 116 -4.91 0.06 -9.42
CA SER A 116 -6.05 0.84 -8.89
C SER A 116 -6.34 0.46 -7.42
N VAL A 117 -5.40 0.79 -6.54
CA VAL A 117 -5.50 0.52 -5.09
C VAL A 117 -5.55 1.81 -4.32
N HIS A 118 -6.53 1.93 -3.41
CA HIS A 118 -6.66 3.07 -2.50
C HIS A 118 -6.59 2.59 -1.05
N ILE A 119 -5.53 3.00 -0.35
CA ILE A 119 -5.40 2.80 1.10
C ILE A 119 -5.75 4.12 1.79
N THR A 120 -6.73 4.12 2.68
CA THR A 120 -7.25 5.34 3.30
C THR A 120 -7.50 5.20 4.79
N ASP A 121 -7.24 6.24 5.58
CA ASP A 121 -7.53 6.24 7.03
C ASP A 121 -6.93 5.02 7.79
N CYS A 122 -5.75 4.58 7.38
CA CYS A 122 -5.10 3.40 7.95
C CYS A 122 -3.93 3.77 8.87
N ARG A 123 -3.70 2.92 9.89
CA ARG A 123 -2.46 2.92 10.67
C ARG A 123 -1.68 1.67 10.33
N LEU A 124 -0.51 1.87 9.73
CA LEU A 124 0.34 0.81 9.22
C LEU A 124 1.69 0.91 9.93
N GLY A 125 2.17 -0.16 10.56
CA GLY A 125 3.54 -0.18 11.09
C GLY A 125 4.51 -0.30 9.93
N PHE A 126 4.75 -1.52 9.48
CA PHE A 126 5.58 -1.82 8.32
C PHE A 126 4.74 -2.19 7.10
N VAL A 127 5.02 -1.58 5.95
CA VAL A 127 4.41 -1.94 4.65
C VAL A 127 5.52 -2.36 3.70
N ASN A 128 5.58 -3.67 3.41
CA ASN A 128 6.56 -4.25 2.51
C ASN A 128 5.99 -4.42 1.12
N LEU A 129 6.42 -3.60 0.16
CA LEU A 129 6.07 -3.71 -1.26
C LEU A 129 7.31 -4.04 -2.10
N ARG A 130 8.33 -4.67 -1.49
CA ARG A 130 9.58 -4.99 -2.19
C ARG A 130 9.33 -5.83 -3.44
N GLY A 131 9.92 -5.43 -4.56
CA GLY A 131 9.81 -6.17 -5.83
C GLY A 131 8.44 -6.12 -6.50
N SER A 132 7.50 -5.35 -5.96
CA SER A 132 6.12 -5.31 -6.44
C SER A 132 5.98 -4.55 -7.77
N LYS A 133 4.89 -4.85 -8.48
CA LYS A 133 4.45 -4.12 -9.67
C LYS A 133 3.24 -3.27 -9.32
N ILE A 134 3.35 -1.96 -9.50
CA ILE A 134 2.30 -1.02 -9.07
C ILE A 134 1.86 -0.15 -10.24
N THR A 135 0.57 -0.14 -10.52
CA THR A 135 -0.06 0.79 -11.45
C THR A 135 -1.24 1.45 -10.74
N ASP A 136 -1.14 2.75 -10.46
CA ASP A 136 -2.19 3.48 -9.72
C ASP A 136 -2.33 3.03 -8.25
N LEU A 137 -1.52 3.64 -7.38
CA LEU A 137 -1.64 3.51 -5.93
C LEU A 137 -1.86 4.88 -5.32
N LEU A 138 -2.91 5.00 -4.51
CA LEU A 138 -3.22 6.20 -3.75
C LEU A 138 -3.26 5.86 -2.26
N ILE A 139 -2.51 6.61 -1.45
CA ILE A 139 -2.51 6.46 0.01
C ILE A 139 -2.93 7.79 0.65
N THR A 140 -4.09 7.84 1.31
CA THR A 140 -4.62 9.07 1.91
C THR A 140 -4.92 8.95 3.38
N ASP A 141 -4.70 10.01 4.15
CA ASP A 141 -5.10 10.05 5.57
C ASP A 141 -4.49 8.91 6.41
N CYS A 142 -3.29 8.44 6.04
CA CYS A 142 -2.65 7.30 6.70
C CYS A 142 -1.49 7.73 7.60
N ALA A 143 -1.18 6.88 8.58
CA ALA A 143 0.09 6.92 9.30
C ALA A 143 0.84 5.61 9.01
N ILE A 144 2.05 5.72 8.44
CA ILE A 144 2.91 4.59 8.12
C ILE A 144 4.23 4.76 8.87
N GLU A 145 4.63 3.80 9.69
CA GLU A 145 5.93 3.88 10.38
C GLU A 145 7.07 3.62 9.40
N GLU A 146 6.97 2.58 8.57
CA GLU A 146 7.96 2.20 7.58
C GLU A 146 7.29 1.76 6.26
N LEU A 147 7.68 2.38 5.15
CA LEU A 147 7.23 2.03 3.80
C LEU A 147 8.42 1.58 2.95
N ASP A 148 8.46 0.30 2.63
CA ASP A 148 9.52 -0.31 1.81
C ASP A 148 9.01 -0.54 0.38
N LEU A 149 9.51 0.27 -0.55
CA LEU A 149 9.27 0.17 -1.99
C LEU A 149 10.52 -0.31 -2.75
N ARG A 150 11.48 -0.95 -2.08
CA ARG A 150 12.73 -1.38 -2.73
C ARG A 150 12.49 -2.29 -3.94
N GLY A 151 13.18 -2.03 -5.04
CA GLY A 151 13.05 -2.82 -6.26
C GLY A 151 11.65 -2.80 -6.91
N THR A 152 10.73 -1.96 -6.43
CA THR A 152 9.39 -1.82 -7.00
C THR A 152 9.48 -1.22 -8.40
N ALA A 153 8.70 -1.75 -9.34
CA ALA A 153 8.51 -1.15 -10.66
C ALA A 153 7.07 -0.66 -10.80
N GLY A 154 6.87 0.60 -11.22
CA GLY A 154 5.50 1.10 -11.28
C GLY A 154 5.32 2.52 -11.78
N MET A 155 4.06 2.92 -11.78
CA MET A 155 3.67 4.27 -12.18
C MET A 155 2.45 4.79 -11.43
N ARG A 156 2.39 6.12 -11.31
CA ARG A 156 1.26 6.88 -10.75
C ARG A 156 0.97 6.44 -9.31
N ILE A 157 1.93 6.72 -8.44
CA ILE A 157 1.83 6.48 -6.99
C ILE A 157 1.74 7.86 -6.33
N ALA A 158 0.73 8.08 -5.49
CA ALA A 158 0.56 9.35 -4.80
C ALA A 158 0.13 9.18 -3.35
N PHE A 159 0.43 10.21 -2.57
CA PHE A 159 0.08 10.32 -1.16
C PHE A 159 -0.72 11.61 -0.92
N ALA A 160 -1.59 11.62 0.07
CA ALA A 160 -2.21 12.88 0.53
C ALA A 160 -2.58 12.83 2.00
N ARG A 161 -2.13 13.81 2.79
CA ARG A 161 -2.36 13.86 4.24
C ARG A 161 -1.88 12.57 4.93
N THR A 162 -0.69 12.10 4.54
CA THR A 162 -0.11 10.85 5.04
C THR A 162 1.21 11.14 5.74
N THR A 163 1.46 10.54 6.89
CA THR A 163 2.79 10.57 7.53
C THR A 163 3.53 9.27 7.23
N ILE A 164 4.81 9.36 6.89
CA ILE A 164 5.69 8.22 6.65
C ILE A 164 6.92 8.41 7.54
N GLY A 165 7.17 7.49 8.47
CA GLY A 165 8.38 7.52 9.30
C GLY A 165 9.61 7.35 8.42
N THR A 166 9.84 6.13 7.93
CA THR A 166 10.91 5.83 6.98
C THR A 166 10.35 5.43 5.63
N LEU A 167 10.88 6.02 4.57
CA LEU A 167 10.62 5.64 3.19
C LEU A 167 11.87 5.02 2.57
N ASP A 168 11.76 3.81 2.02
CA ASP A 168 12.82 3.19 1.24
C ASP A 168 12.41 3.01 -0.22
N LEU A 169 13.23 3.55 -1.13
CA LEU A 169 13.03 3.55 -2.58
C LEU A 169 14.21 2.93 -3.32
N ALA A 170 15.13 2.25 -2.62
CA ALA A 170 16.35 1.72 -3.23
C ALA A 170 16.02 0.78 -4.41
N ASP A 171 16.75 0.94 -5.52
CA ASP A 171 16.57 0.15 -6.75
C ASP A 171 15.16 0.19 -7.37
N SER A 172 14.30 1.10 -6.94
CA SER A 172 12.96 1.26 -7.51
C SER A 172 12.99 1.95 -8.89
N SER A 173 12.03 1.60 -9.74
CA SER A 173 11.79 2.22 -11.04
C SER A 173 10.36 2.75 -11.08
N LEU A 174 10.18 3.97 -10.55
CA LEU A 174 8.88 4.59 -10.37
C LEU A 174 8.74 5.83 -11.26
N THR A 175 7.70 5.85 -12.09
CA THR A 175 7.34 7.02 -12.90
C THR A 175 6.09 7.68 -12.34
N HIS A 176 6.04 9.01 -12.36
CA HIS A 176 4.92 9.75 -11.76
C HIS A 176 4.72 9.42 -10.26
N LEU A 177 5.81 9.35 -9.50
CA LEU A 177 5.76 9.28 -8.03
C LEU A 177 5.53 10.69 -7.47
N ASP A 178 4.34 10.91 -6.93
CA ASP A 178 3.96 12.18 -6.30
C ASP A 178 4.00 12.05 -4.79
N LEU A 179 5.09 12.52 -4.18
CA LEU A 179 5.25 12.47 -2.74
C LEU A 179 4.61 13.69 -2.06
N ARG A 180 4.13 14.70 -2.80
CA ARG A 180 3.50 15.88 -2.20
C ARG A 180 2.33 15.47 -1.32
N GLY A 181 2.23 16.05 -0.13
CA GLY A 181 1.21 15.67 0.85
C GLY A 181 1.56 14.43 1.68
N ALA A 182 2.75 13.84 1.50
CA ALA A 182 3.36 12.95 2.48
C ALA A 182 4.32 13.73 3.40
N GLU A 183 4.19 13.60 4.72
CA GLU A 183 5.21 14.04 5.66
C GLU A 183 6.20 12.91 5.88
N ILE A 184 7.39 12.99 5.27
CA ILE A 184 8.43 11.95 5.30
C ILE A 184 9.48 12.34 6.35
N MET A 185 9.70 11.52 7.37
CA MET A 185 10.62 11.82 8.47
C MET A 185 12.06 11.41 8.15
N ASP A 186 12.25 10.24 7.54
CA ASP A 186 13.54 9.76 7.05
C ASP A 186 13.38 9.07 5.69
N LEU A 187 14.49 9.03 4.96
CA LEU A 187 14.60 8.45 3.64
C LEU A 187 15.92 7.71 3.54
N ASP A 188 15.86 6.40 3.29
CA ASP A 188 17.05 5.55 3.30
C ASP A 188 17.97 5.85 2.12
N THR A 189 17.43 5.82 0.89
CA THR A 189 18.22 6.03 -0.34
C THR A 189 17.63 7.15 -1.21
N PRO A 190 18.19 8.36 -1.16
CA PRO A 190 17.75 9.49 -1.98
C PRO A 190 17.78 9.28 -3.49
N ASP A 191 18.61 8.37 -4.00
CA ASP A 191 18.68 8.07 -5.44
C ASP A 191 17.35 7.54 -6.00
N GLY A 192 16.51 6.92 -5.17
CA GLY A 192 15.18 6.45 -5.55
C GLY A 192 14.17 7.58 -5.81
N LEU A 193 14.49 8.83 -5.46
CA LEU A 193 13.64 10.00 -5.73
C LEU A 193 13.70 10.52 -7.17
N ARG A 194 14.49 9.89 -8.06
CA ARG A 194 14.64 10.35 -9.44
C ARG A 194 13.29 10.41 -10.15
N GLY A 195 12.87 11.62 -10.54
CA GLY A 195 11.59 11.86 -11.21
C GLY A 195 10.38 11.95 -10.28
N ALA A 196 10.58 11.78 -8.96
CA ALA A 196 9.55 12.06 -7.97
C ALA A 196 9.31 13.57 -7.84
N VAL A 197 8.11 13.94 -7.39
CA VAL A 197 7.78 15.33 -7.07
C VAL A 197 7.65 15.49 -5.56
N LEU A 198 8.36 16.51 -5.04
CA LEU A 198 8.33 16.97 -3.65
C LEU A 198 7.88 18.44 -3.65
N ASP A 199 7.28 18.90 -2.55
CA ASP A 199 7.08 20.32 -2.30
C ASP A 199 8.29 20.95 -1.58
N SER A 200 8.26 22.28 -1.40
CA SER A 200 9.35 23.02 -0.76
C SER A 200 9.55 22.64 0.70
N THR A 201 8.49 22.28 1.41
CA THR A 201 8.56 21.92 2.83
C THR A 201 9.28 20.59 2.99
N GLN A 202 8.94 19.62 2.14
CA GLN A 202 9.61 18.31 2.11
C GLN A 202 11.08 18.42 1.73
N LEU A 203 11.41 19.26 0.74
CA LEU A 203 12.81 19.50 0.35
C LEU A 203 13.64 20.03 1.52
N MET A 204 13.09 20.96 2.30
CA MET A 204 13.77 21.52 3.47
C MET A 204 13.90 20.48 4.59
N ALA A 205 12.85 19.70 4.87
CA ALA A 205 12.85 18.64 5.87
C ALA A 205 13.89 17.55 5.57
N LEU A 206 14.03 17.17 4.30
CA LEU A 206 14.98 16.16 3.84
C LEU A 206 16.41 16.69 3.63
N GLY A 207 16.65 17.99 3.84
CA GLY A 207 17.98 18.61 3.70
C GLY A 207 19.12 17.84 4.39
N PRO A 208 18.98 17.45 5.67
CA PRO A 208 19.97 16.64 6.38
C PRO A 208 20.22 15.27 5.74
N VAL A 209 19.18 14.62 5.22
CA VAL A 209 19.30 13.33 4.52
C VAL A 209 20.11 13.50 3.23
N PHE A 210 19.83 14.55 2.45
CA PHE A 210 20.60 14.85 1.23
C PHE A 210 22.06 15.19 1.56
N ALA A 211 22.31 15.97 2.61
CA ALA A 211 23.67 16.31 3.02
C ALA A 211 24.47 15.04 3.39
N ARG A 212 23.86 14.13 4.16
CA ARG A 212 24.42 12.81 4.51
C ARG A 212 24.73 11.99 3.26
N HIS A 213 23.77 11.87 2.34
CA HIS A 213 23.89 11.06 1.13
C HIS A 213 24.98 11.56 0.18
N PHE A 214 24.98 12.86 -0.13
CA PHE A 214 25.95 13.47 -1.03
C PHE A 214 27.27 13.83 -0.35
N ARG A 215 27.42 13.53 0.95
CA ARG A 215 28.58 13.87 1.78
C ARG A 215 28.91 15.36 1.75
N VAL A 216 27.87 16.19 1.77
CA VAL A 216 27.97 17.65 1.82
C VAL A 216 28.07 18.08 3.28
N ARG A 217 29.05 18.94 3.57
CA ARG A 217 29.18 19.60 4.88
C ARG A 217 28.35 20.88 4.87
N VAL A 218 27.47 21.03 5.86
CA VAL A 218 26.65 22.23 6.07
C VAL A 218 27.29 23.04 7.20
N GLU A 219 27.56 24.31 6.94
CA GLU A 219 28.16 25.28 7.87
C GLU A 219 27.31 26.56 7.87
N ASP A 220 27.21 27.22 9.03
CA ASP A 220 26.48 28.48 9.23
C ASP A 220 27.35 29.72 8.98
#